data_AF-A0A9P3MQU3-F1
#
_entry.id   AF-A0A9P3MQU3-F1
#
_cell.length_a   1.000
_cell.length_b   1.000
_cell.length_c   1.000
_cell.angle_alpha   90.00
_cell.angle_beta   90.00
_cell.angle_gamma   90.00
#
_symmetry.space_group_name_H-M   'P 1'
#
loop_
_entity.id
_entity.type
_entity.pdbx_description
1 polymer ?
#
loop_
_entity_poly.entity_id
_entity_poly.type
_entity_poly.pdbx_seq_one_letter_code
_entity_poly.pdbx_strand_id
1 'polypeptide(L)'
;LNIVEQHNKCRLILDLRKVNAHLEIPKFKYEGLNRVAELIRPGDWMFSIDLRSGYHHVEMHPSSWKYLGFQFEGAYYSFRSLPFGLATAPFVFTQLIKQLAKRWRASGLRIVPYVDDLLFLCKSHTYARSACAAVTQDLKAAGFVINEKKSHLHPTRLIHFLGLE
;
A
#
# COMPACT_ATOMS: atom_id res chain seq x y z
N LEU A 1 13.20 -19.98 -2.81
CA LEU A 1 13.27 -18.57 -3.23
C LEU A 1 12.80 -18.54 -4.67
N ASN A 2 11.75 -17.80 -4.99
CA ASN A 2 11.20 -17.75 -6.35
C ASN A 2 11.37 -16.34 -6.90
N ILE A 3 11.68 -16.23 -8.18
CA ILE A 3 11.72 -14.96 -8.91
C ILE A 3 10.53 -14.96 -9.84
N VAL A 4 9.68 -13.95 -9.70
CA VAL A 4 8.56 -13.72 -10.62
C VAL A 4 8.84 -12.45 -11.40
N GLU A 5 8.80 -12.54 -12.72
CA GLU A 5 8.87 -11.38 -13.59
C GLU A 5 7.47 -10.82 -13.84
N GLN A 6 7.30 -9.54 -13.53
CA GLN A 6 6.09 -8.79 -13.88
C GLN A 6 6.48 -7.42 -14.41
N HIS A 7 5.99 -7.06 -15.59
CA HIS A 7 6.20 -5.75 -16.21
C HIS A 7 7.70 -5.36 -16.26
N ASN A 8 8.57 -6.27 -16.72
CA ASN A 8 10.04 -6.12 -16.75
C ASN A 8 10.68 -5.82 -15.39
N LYS A 9 10.05 -6.25 -14.28
CA LYS A 9 10.64 -6.22 -12.94
C LYS A 9 10.68 -7.62 -12.34
N CYS A 10 11.86 -8.02 -11.87
CA CYS A 10 12.04 -9.20 -11.05
C CYS A 10 11.54 -8.91 -9.63
N ARG A 11 10.64 -9.76 -9.14
CA ARG A 11 10.16 -9.74 -7.75
C ARG A 11 10.64 -10.99 -7.06
N LEU A 12 11.36 -10.79 -5.97
CA LEU A 12 11.78 -11.85 -5.09
C LEU A 12 10.60 -12.26 -4.21
N ILE A 13 10.18 -13.52 -4.32
CA ILE A 13 9.12 -14.12 -3.50
C ILE A 13 9.74 -15.20 -2.63
N LEU A 14 9.61 -15.04 -1.31
CA LEU A 14 10.05 -16.04 -0.36
C LEU A 14 9.01 -17.17 -0.34
N ASP A 15 9.45 -18.41 -0.57
CA ASP A 15 8.55 -19.57 -0.48
C ASP A 15 8.29 -19.89 0.99
N LEU A 16 7.19 -19.32 1.50
CA LEU A 16 6.75 -19.47 2.88
C LEU A 16 5.58 -20.44 3.02
N ARG A 17 5.33 -21.34 2.06
CA ARG A 17 4.18 -22.28 2.13
C ARG A 17 4.13 -23.06 3.45
N LYS A 18 5.28 -23.57 3.92
CA LYS A 18 5.37 -24.29 5.21
C LYS A 18 5.14 -23.38 6.41
N VAL A 19 5.64 -22.15 6.39
CA VAL A 19 5.42 -21.19 7.48
C VAL A 19 3.96 -20.78 7.51
N ASN A 20 3.39 -20.42 6.36
CA ASN A 20 1.99 -20.00 6.22
C ASN A 20 0.99 -21.05 6.70
N ALA A 21 1.30 -22.35 6.57
CA ALA A 21 0.46 -23.44 7.08
C ALA A 21 0.31 -23.43 8.61
N HIS A 22 1.20 -22.75 9.33
CA HIS A 22 1.21 -22.63 10.79
C HIS A 22 0.79 -21.23 11.27
N LEU A 23 0.38 -20.34 10.36
CA LEU A 23 -0.07 -18.99 10.72
C LEU A 23 -1.59 -18.94 10.83
N GLU A 24 -2.07 -18.25 11.84
CA GLU A 24 -3.45 -17.76 11.85
C GLU A 24 -3.56 -16.57 10.91
N ILE A 25 -4.32 -16.73 9.82
CA ILE A 25 -4.49 -15.69 8.80
C ILE A 25 -5.85 -15.02 9.04
N PRO A 26 -5.87 -13.76 9.52
CA PRO A 26 -7.13 -13.07 9.76
C PRO A 26 -7.87 -12.82 8.44
N LYS A 27 -9.19 -12.98 8.46
CA LYS A 27 -10.04 -12.53 7.37
C LYS A 27 -10.14 -11.01 7.40
N PHE A 28 -10.00 -10.38 6.24
CA PHE A 28 -10.18 -8.94 6.09
C PHE A 28 -10.71 -8.61 4.69
N LYS A 29 -11.19 -7.38 4.53
CA LYS A 29 -11.66 -6.86 3.26
C LYS A 29 -10.85 -5.62 2.89
N TYR A 30 -10.51 -5.53 1.60
CA TYR A 30 -10.01 -4.30 0.99
C TYR A 30 -11.15 -3.32 0.82
N GLU A 31 -10.83 -2.04 0.94
CA GLU A 31 -11.65 -0.99 0.36
C GLU A 31 -11.25 -0.90 -1.10
N GLY A 32 -12.20 -0.79 -2.03
CA GLY A 32 -11.91 -0.89 -3.45
C GLY A 32 -12.93 -0.14 -4.29
N LEU A 33 -13.12 -0.59 -5.52
CA LEU A 33 -13.91 0.11 -6.54
C LEU A 33 -15.34 0.47 -6.11
N ASN A 34 -16.03 -0.42 -5.39
CA ASN A 34 -17.38 -0.13 -4.88
C ASN A 34 -17.41 1.13 -4.01
N ARG A 35 -16.35 1.35 -3.22
CA ARG A 35 -16.25 2.51 -2.35
C ARG A 35 -15.96 3.79 -3.13
N VAL A 36 -15.29 3.71 -4.29
CA VAL A 36 -15.10 4.85 -5.18
C VAL A 36 -16.45 5.35 -5.67
N ALA A 37 -17.30 4.45 -6.20
CA ALA A 37 -18.62 4.79 -6.69
C ALA A 37 -19.53 5.43 -5.62
N GLU A 38 -19.43 4.98 -4.37
CA GLU A 38 -20.18 5.54 -3.25
C GLU A 38 -19.70 6.94 -2.82
N LEU A 39 -18.41 7.25 -3.01
CA LEU A 39 -17.81 8.47 -2.48
C LEU A 39 -17.66 9.58 -3.51
N ILE A 40 -17.52 9.24 -4.79
CA ILE A 40 -17.31 10.20 -5.88
C ILE A 40 -18.54 11.08 -6.08
N ARG A 41 -18.31 12.36 -6.35
CA ARG A 41 -19.35 13.34 -6.64
C ARG A 41 -19.05 14.06 -7.96
N PRO A 42 -20.09 14.52 -8.68
CA PRO A 42 -19.89 15.33 -9.87
C PRO A 42 -19.01 16.55 -9.59
N GLY A 43 -17.99 16.77 -10.42
CA GLY A 43 -17.07 17.89 -10.32
C GLY A 43 -15.93 17.73 -9.31
N ASP A 44 -15.79 16.56 -8.68
CA ASP A 44 -14.67 16.25 -7.81
C ASP A 44 -13.32 16.38 -8.52
N TRP A 45 -12.33 16.82 -7.75
CA TRP A 45 -10.93 16.77 -8.06
C TRP A 45 -10.30 15.59 -7.35
N MET A 46 -9.39 14.92 -8.02
CA MET A 46 -8.82 13.66 -7.58
C MET A 46 -7.31 13.72 -7.64
N PHE A 47 -6.66 13.06 -6.69
CA PHE A 47 -5.24 12.76 -6.74
C PHE A 47 -5.03 11.33 -6.24
N SER A 48 -4.01 10.66 -6.75
CA SER A 48 -3.65 9.31 -6.30
C SER A 48 -2.19 9.24 -5.89
N ILE A 49 -1.92 8.37 -4.92
CA ILE A 49 -0.58 8.10 -4.42
C ILE A 49 -0.33 6.60 -4.50
N ASP A 50 0.73 6.22 -5.21
CA ASP A 50 1.28 4.85 -5.27
C ASP A 50 2.45 4.77 -4.27
N LEU A 51 2.39 3.81 -3.34
CA LEU A 51 3.47 3.54 -2.40
C LEU A 51 4.51 2.60 -3.03
N ARG A 52 5.79 2.97 -2.96
CA ARG A 52 6.88 2.15 -3.51
C ARG A 52 7.11 0.93 -2.61
N SER A 53 6.99 -0.29 -3.15
CA SER A 53 7.37 -1.51 -2.43
C SER A 53 6.75 -1.62 -1.01
N GLY A 54 5.45 -1.34 -0.88
CA GLY A 54 4.82 -1.05 0.40
C GLY A 54 5.15 -2.02 1.54
N TYR A 55 5.08 -3.33 1.30
CA TYR A 55 5.37 -4.33 2.33
C TYR A 55 6.78 -4.18 2.92
N HIS A 56 7.79 -3.84 2.12
CA HIS A 56 9.16 -3.74 2.60
C HIS A 56 9.41 -2.53 3.51
N HIS A 57 8.45 -1.60 3.66
CA HIS A 57 8.50 -0.53 4.66
C HIS A 57 8.12 -1.01 6.06
N VAL A 58 7.49 -2.17 6.19
CA VAL A 58 7.04 -2.70 7.48
C VAL A 58 8.13 -3.59 8.07
N GLU A 59 8.71 -3.17 9.18
CA GLU A 59 9.72 -3.97 9.89
C GLU A 59 9.09 -5.17 10.60
N MET A 60 9.77 -6.31 10.53
CA MET A 60 9.41 -7.52 11.24
C MET A 60 10.09 -7.54 12.61
N HIS A 61 9.33 -7.89 13.64
CA HIS A 61 9.88 -8.05 14.97
C HIS A 61 11.03 -9.10 14.98
N PRO A 62 12.16 -8.87 15.68
CA PRO A 62 13.32 -9.75 15.64
C PRO A 62 13.05 -11.22 15.96
N SER A 63 12.07 -11.52 16.82
CA SER A 63 11.66 -12.89 17.13
C SER A 63 11.12 -13.67 15.93
N SER A 64 10.67 -12.97 14.88
CA SER A 64 10.09 -13.55 13.67
C SER A 64 11.14 -13.85 12.59
N TRP A 65 12.33 -13.23 12.65
CA TRP A 65 13.35 -13.35 11.61
C TRP A 65 13.75 -14.81 11.33
N LYS A 66 13.82 -15.64 12.37
CA LYS A 66 14.14 -17.08 12.25
C LYS A 66 13.19 -17.87 11.32
N TYR A 67 11.98 -17.35 11.06
CA TYR A 67 11.00 -17.97 10.16
C TYR A 67 11.07 -17.43 8.73
N LEU A 68 11.84 -16.35 8.49
CA LEU A 68 11.91 -15.62 7.23
C LEU A 68 13.29 -15.78 6.55
N GLY A 69 13.99 -16.85 6.90
CA GLY A 69 15.31 -17.19 6.39
C GLY A 69 15.28 -17.80 4.98
N PHE A 70 16.32 -17.55 4.20
CA PHE A 70 16.58 -18.21 2.93
C PHE A 70 18.08 -18.34 2.69
N GLN A 71 18.46 -19.32 1.87
CA GLN A 71 19.83 -19.49 1.41
C GLN A 71 19.98 -18.93 -0.01
N PHE A 72 21.06 -18.21 -0.26
CA PHE A 72 21.44 -17.72 -1.58
C PHE A 72 22.96 -17.78 -1.71
N GLU A 73 23.45 -18.40 -2.79
CA GLU A 73 24.89 -18.54 -3.08
C GLU A 73 25.72 -19.06 -1.90
N GLY A 74 25.19 -20.05 -1.17
CA GLY A 74 25.88 -20.65 -0.02
C GLY A 74 25.79 -19.84 1.29
N ALA A 75 25.31 -18.60 1.26
CA ALA A 75 25.09 -17.77 2.43
C ALA A 75 23.62 -17.80 2.90
N TYR A 76 23.42 -17.66 4.21
CA TYR A 76 22.10 -17.56 4.83
C TYR A 76 21.72 -16.11 5.08
N TYR A 77 20.52 -15.74 4.64
CA TYR A 77 19.94 -14.43 4.81
C TYR A 77 18.58 -14.56 5.51
N SER A 78 18.11 -13.47 6.10
CA SER A 78 16.77 -13.37 6.65
C SER A 78 16.17 -12.02 6.29
N PHE A 79 14.89 -12.02 5.91
CA PHE A 79 14.16 -10.77 5.79
C PHE A 79 13.98 -10.12 7.17
N ARG A 80 14.23 -8.81 7.22
CA ARG A 80 13.96 -7.94 8.39
C ARG A 80 12.71 -7.09 8.20
N SER A 81 12.21 -6.99 6.97
CA SER A 81 10.93 -6.37 6.63
C SER A 81 9.96 -7.41 6.11
N LEU A 82 8.68 -7.04 6.07
CA LEU A 82 7.57 -7.91 5.69
C LEU A 82 7.75 -8.41 4.23
N PRO A 83 8.02 -9.71 4.02
CA PRO A 83 8.40 -10.20 2.69
C PRO A 83 7.19 -10.57 1.84
N PHE A 84 7.35 -10.51 0.51
CA PHE A 84 6.44 -11.17 -0.41
C PHE A 84 6.45 -12.69 -0.19
N GLY A 85 5.26 -13.28 -0.15
CA GLY A 85 5.05 -14.71 0.11
C GLY A 85 4.54 -15.03 1.51
N LEU A 86 4.62 -14.08 2.46
CA LEU A 86 4.03 -14.24 3.80
C LEU A 86 2.52 -14.00 3.74
N ALA A 87 1.72 -14.97 4.15
CA ALA A 87 0.26 -14.92 4.00
C ALA A 87 -0.42 -13.81 4.81
N THR A 88 0.19 -13.39 5.93
CA THR A 88 -0.32 -12.30 6.77
C THR A 88 0.10 -10.91 6.29
N ALA A 89 1.03 -10.81 5.33
CA ALA A 89 1.55 -9.52 4.87
C ALA A 89 0.47 -8.57 4.35
N PRO A 90 -0.48 -9.01 3.50
CA PRO A 90 -1.54 -8.12 3.02
C PRO A 90 -2.45 -7.62 4.14
N PHE A 91 -2.73 -8.46 5.15
CA PHE A 91 -3.52 -8.07 6.32
C PHE A 91 -2.80 -6.98 7.12
N VAL A 92 -1.55 -7.22 7.50
CA VAL A 92 -0.73 -6.29 8.30
C VAL A 92 -0.65 -4.93 7.59
N PHE A 93 -0.29 -4.94 6.32
CA PHE A 93 -0.17 -3.72 5.54
C PHE A 93 -1.50 -2.95 5.45
N THR A 94 -2.61 -3.66 5.19
CA THR A 94 -3.94 -3.07 5.13
C THR A 94 -4.34 -2.43 6.47
N GLN A 95 -3.98 -3.02 7.61
CA GLN A 95 -4.27 -2.43 8.93
C GLN A 95 -3.50 -1.13 9.14
N LEU A 96 -2.24 -1.05 8.73
CA LEU A 96 -1.44 0.17 8.81
C LEU A 96 -2.05 1.30 7.99
N ILE A 97 -2.37 1.04 6.73
CA ILE A 97 -3.01 2.02 5.83
C ILE A 97 -4.38 2.44 6.37
N LYS A 98 -5.15 1.53 6.97
CA LYS A 98 -6.44 1.85 7.60
C LYS A 98 -6.32 2.87 8.73
N GLN A 99 -5.25 2.86 9.51
CA GLN A 99 -5.07 3.87 10.58
C GLN A 99 -4.79 5.26 10.01
N LEU A 100 -3.96 5.34 8.96
CA LEU A 100 -3.74 6.61 8.25
C LEU A 100 -5.04 7.10 7.59
N ALA A 101 -5.75 6.22 6.90
CA ALA A 101 -7.05 6.52 6.29
C ALA A 101 -8.08 7.00 7.33
N LYS A 102 -8.11 6.41 8.53
CA LYS A 102 -8.98 6.87 9.63
C LYS A 102 -8.67 8.31 10.04
N ARG A 103 -7.38 8.66 10.19
CA ARG A 103 -6.95 10.03 10.50
C ARG A 103 -7.37 11.01 9.40
N TRP A 104 -7.14 10.68 8.13
CA TRP A 104 -7.52 11.55 7.02
C TRP A 104 -9.04 11.69 6.87
N ARG A 105 -9.81 10.63 7.11
CA ARG A 105 -11.27 10.71 7.14
C ARG A 105 -11.77 11.61 8.27
N ALA A 106 -11.14 11.54 9.44
CA ALA A 106 -11.46 12.42 10.56
C ALA A 106 -11.17 13.90 10.25
N SER A 107 -10.21 14.20 9.38
CA SER A 107 -9.95 15.57 8.88
C SER A 107 -10.84 15.98 7.69
N GLY A 108 -11.81 15.15 7.31
CA GLY A 108 -12.79 15.44 6.25
C GLY A 108 -12.36 15.00 4.84
N LEU A 109 -11.23 14.30 4.69
CA LEU A 109 -10.81 13.76 3.40
C LEU A 109 -11.61 12.49 3.05
N ARG A 110 -12.06 12.41 1.80
CA ARG A 110 -12.59 11.16 1.22
C ARG A 110 -11.44 10.42 0.57
N ILE A 111 -11.16 9.22 1.07
CA ILE A 111 -10.09 8.34 0.60
C ILE A 111 -10.62 6.93 0.34
N VAL A 112 -10.15 6.33 -0.74
CA VAL A 112 -10.29 4.90 -1.06
C VAL A 112 -8.90 4.26 -1.13
N PRO A 113 -8.45 3.60 -0.05
CA PRO A 113 -7.18 2.89 -0.04
C PRO A 113 -7.34 1.47 -0.61
N TYR A 114 -6.48 1.06 -1.54
CA TYR A 114 -6.38 -0.31 -2.03
C TYR A 114 -4.92 -0.76 -2.02
N VAL A 115 -4.52 -1.47 -0.97
CA VAL A 115 -3.12 -1.87 -0.75
C VAL A 115 -2.20 -0.65 -0.86
N ASP A 116 -1.35 -0.58 -1.89
CA ASP A 116 -0.37 0.48 -2.13
C ASP A 116 -0.96 1.69 -2.89
N ASP A 117 -2.16 1.56 -3.46
CA ASP A 117 -2.84 2.58 -4.27
C ASP A 117 -3.84 3.37 -3.42
N LEU A 118 -3.60 4.67 -3.23
CA LEU A 118 -4.44 5.55 -2.42
C LEU A 118 -5.13 6.59 -3.30
N LEU A 119 -6.45 6.53 -3.44
CA LEU A 119 -7.23 7.54 -4.18
C LEU A 119 -7.91 8.52 -3.23
N PHE A 120 -7.79 9.82 -3.51
CA PHE A 120 -8.45 10.88 -2.75
C PHE A 120 -9.42 11.67 -3.63
N LEU A 121 -10.58 12.02 -3.06
CA LEU A 121 -11.67 12.72 -3.73
C LEU A 121 -11.97 14.04 -3.01
N CYS A 122 -11.84 15.17 -3.71
CA CYS A 122 -11.85 16.51 -3.14
C CYS A 122 -12.82 17.43 -3.88
N LYS A 123 -13.55 18.28 -3.14
CA LYS A 123 -14.57 19.18 -3.70
C LYS A 123 -14.02 20.32 -4.58
N SER A 124 -12.73 20.65 -4.45
CA SER A 124 -12.11 21.74 -5.19
C SER A 124 -10.64 21.46 -5.44
N HIS A 125 -10.10 22.04 -6.52
CA HIS A 125 -8.68 21.93 -6.89
C HIS A 125 -7.75 22.44 -5.77
N THR A 126 -8.08 23.58 -5.17
CA THR A 126 -7.30 24.18 -4.08
C THR A 126 -7.24 23.28 -2.86
N TYR A 127 -8.38 22.72 -2.46
CA TYR A 127 -8.45 21.77 -1.35
C TYR A 127 -7.67 20.49 -1.66
N ALA A 128 -7.80 19.96 -2.89
CA ALA A 128 -7.07 18.78 -3.33
C ALA A 128 -5.56 18.99 -3.27
N ARG A 129 -5.06 20.16 -3.71
CA ARG A 129 -3.63 20.49 -3.68
C ARG A 129 -3.10 20.59 -2.26
N SER A 130 -3.82 21.27 -1.36
CA SER A 130 -3.45 21.35 0.06
C SER A 130 -3.49 19.97 0.74
N ALA A 131 -4.52 19.16 0.45
CA ALA A 131 -4.65 17.81 0.97
C ALA A 131 -3.52 16.90 0.48
N CYS A 132 -3.18 16.94 -0.80
CA CYS A 132 -2.09 16.14 -1.37
C CYS A 132 -0.75 16.45 -0.70
N ALA A 133 -0.45 17.72 -0.45
CA ALA A 133 0.76 18.13 0.27
C ALA A 133 0.78 17.58 1.71
N ALA A 134 -0.33 17.73 2.46
CA ALA A 134 -0.43 17.24 3.82
C ALA A 134 -0.34 15.71 3.92
N VAL A 135 -1.03 14.99 3.04
CA VAL A 135 -1.00 13.52 2.96
C VAL A 135 0.41 13.03 2.61
N THR A 136 1.07 13.68 1.65
CA THR A 136 2.46 13.37 1.28
C THR A 136 3.40 13.52 2.47
N GLN A 137 3.21 14.57 3.28
CA GLN A 137 4.00 14.78 4.49
C GLN A 137 3.70 13.72 5.56
N ASP A 138 2.42 13.40 5.80
CA ASP A 138 2.00 12.36 6.75
C ASP A 138 2.62 11.00 6.37
N LEU A 139 2.57 10.63 5.08
CA LEU A 139 3.15 9.38 4.58
C LEU A 139 4.67 9.32 4.78
N LYS A 140 5.38 10.41 4.45
CA LYS A 140 6.84 10.51 4.65
C LYS A 140 7.18 10.43 6.14
N ALA A 141 6.42 11.10 7.01
CA ALA A 141 6.62 11.05 8.45
C ALA A 141 6.37 9.65 9.04
N ALA A 142 5.45 8.89 8.43
CA ALA A 142 5.21 7.49 8.78
C ALA A 142 6.23 6.51 8.17
N GLY A 143 7.23 7.00 7.44
CA GLY A 143 8.30 6.17 6.85
C GLY A 143 7.97 5.57 5.49
N PHE A 144 6.84 5.92 4.88
CA PHE A 144 6.49 5.44 3.54
C PHE A 144 7.21 6.24 2.45
N VAL A 145 7.68 5.52 1.43
CA VAL A 145 8.23 6.10 0.21
C VAL A 145 7.15 6.15 -0.87
N ILE A 146 6.91 7.35 -1.40
CA ILE A 146 5.96 7.59 -2.49
C ILE A 146 6.65 7.35 -3.83
N ASN A 147 5.95 6.71 -4.75
CA ASN A 147 6.38 6.52 -6.12
C ASN A 147 5.85 7.67 -6.99
N GLU A 148 6.62 8.74 -7.09
CA GLU A 148 6.21 9.96 -7.80
C GLU A 148 5.87 9.72 -9.28
N LYS A 149 6.50 8.74 -9.93
CA LYS A 149 6.24 8.43 -11.35
C LYS A 149 4.89 7.74 -11.59
N LYS A 150 4.40 7.00 -10.60
CA LYS A 150 3.10 6.31 -10.69
C LYS A 150 1.98 7.05 -9.98
N SER A 151 2.32 8.01 -9.13
CA SER A 151 1.36 8.82 -8.40
C SER A 151 0.84 9.96 -9.27
N HIS A 152 -0.44 10.27 -9.16
CA HIS A 152 -1.03 11.48 -9.72
C HIS A 152 -1.11 12.55 -8.63
N LEU A 153 0.02 13.23 -8.36
CA LEU A 153 0.15 14.21 -7.28
C LEU A 153 -0.42 15.60 -7.63
N HIS A 154 -0.65 15.84 -8.92
CA HIS A 154 -1.32 17.05 -9.40
C HIS A 154 -2.82 16.75 -9.54
N PRO A 155 -3.70 17.46 -8.80
CA PRO A 155 -5.13 17.17 -8.83
C PRO A 155 -5.71 17.29 -10.23
N THR A 156 -6.52 16.31 -10.61
CA THR A 156 -7.15 16.17 -11.93
C THR A 156 -8.64 15.83 -11.77
N ARG A 157 -9.43 16.03 -12.82
CA ARG A 157 -10.84 15.58 -12.87
C ARG A 157 -11.02 14.22 -13.55
N LEU A 158 -9.94 13.68 -14.12
CA LEU A 158 -9.90 12.39 -14.79
C LEU A 158 -8.70 11.61 -14.27
N ILE A 159 -8.91 10.40 -13.77
CA ILE A 159 -7.84 9.58 -13.19
C ILE A 159 -8.12 8.11 -13.46
N HIS A 160 -7.08 7.39 -13.90
CA HIS A 160 -7.16 5.94 -13.99
C HIS A 160 -6.85 5.34 -12.61
N PHE A 161 -7.80 4.60 -12.04
CA PHE A 161 -7.64 3.95 -10.74
C PHE A 161 -8.21 2.53 -10.75
N LEU A 162 -7.34 1.54 -10.52
CA LEU A 162 -7.69 0.11 -10.50
C LEU A 162 -8.45 -0.37 -11.75
N GLY A 163 -8.10 0.19 -12.92
CA GLY A 163 -8.73 -0.16 -14.19
C GLY A 163 -10.05 0.57 -14.50
N LEU A 164 -10.49 1.49 -13.63
CA LEU A 164 -11.55 2.45 -13.93
C LEU A 164 -10.94 3.77 -14.41
N GLU A 165 -11.69 4.50 -15.23
CA GLU A 165 -11.41 5.86 -15.71
C GLU A 165 -12.57 6.79 -15.35
#